data_AF-A0A2A3D0N9-F1
#
_entry.id   AF-A0A2A3D0N9-F1
#
_cell.length_a   1.000
_cell.length_b   1.000
_cell.length_c   1.000
_cell.angle_alpha   90.00
_cell.angle_beta   90.00
_cell.angle_gamma   90.00
#
_symmetry.space_group_name_H-M   'P 1'
#
loop_
_entity.id
_entity.type
_entity.pdbx_description
1 polymer ?
#
loop_
_entity_poly.entity_id
_entity_poly.type
_entity_poly.pdbx_seq_one_letter_code
_entity_poly.pdbx_strand_id
1 'polypeptide(L)' 'MNRYTVETMSGAEPVSVSYAKTVSAKSAAEWVTGRNVQDWQEETEWVRVTDNTNRVVYKFAFKSPWDGF' A
#
# COMPACT_ATOMS: atom_id res chain seq x y z
N MET A 1 3.60 5.81 -16.35
CA MET A 1 2.56 5.86 -15.29
C MET A 1 1.70 4.61 -15.41
N ASN A 2 1.81 3.70 -14.44
CA ASN A 2 1.09 2.43 -14.42
C ASN A 2 -0.19 2.57 -13.59
N ARG A 3 -1.13 1.66 -13.78
CA ARG A 3 -2.36 1.59 -12.98
C ARG A 3 -2.15 0.63 -11.83
N TYR A 4 -2.29 1.15 -10.63
CA TYR A 4 -2.17 0.39 -9.39
C TYR A 4 -3.55 0.29 -8.72
N THR A 5 -3.89 -0.90 -8.27
CA THR A 5 -5.00 -1.13 -7.35
C THR A 5 -4.40 -1.17 -5.94
N VAL A 6 -4.79 -0.24 -5.09
CA VAL A 6 -4.34 -0.13 -3.70
C VAL A 6 -5.49 -0.59 -2.82
N GLU A 7 -5.25 -1.64 -2.05
CA GLU A 7 -6.21 -2.22 -1.13
C GLU A 7 -5.67 -2.06 0.29
N THR A 8 -6.39 -1.33 1.13
CA THR A 8 -6.05 -1.23 2.55
C THR A 8 -6.56 -2.48 3.24
N MET A 9 -5.65 -3.18 3.89
CA MET A 9 -5.88 -4.44 4.57
C MET A 9 -5.88 -4.21 6.08
N SER A 10 -6.90 -4.74 6.75
CA SER A 10 -6.91 -4.88 8.20
C SER A 10 -6.83 -6.36 8.52
N GLY A 11 -5.66 -6.82 8.96
CA GLY A 11 -5.35 -8.24 9.06
C GLY A 11 -5.37 -8.93 7.69
N ALA A 12 -6.33 -9.84 7.47
CA ALA A 12 -6.45 -10.60 6.22
C ALA A 12 -7.50 -10.03 5.25
N GLU A 13 -8.27 -9.03 5.65
CA GLU A 13 -9.43 -8.55 4.90
C GLU A 13 -9.18 -7.16 4.29
N PRO A 14 -9.54 -6.94 3.01
CA PRO A 14 -9.50 -5.61 2.41
C PRO A 14 -10.66 -4.76 2.96
N VAL A 15 -10.33 -3.74 3.75
CA VAL A 15 -11.31 -2.80 4.29
C VAL A 15 -11.58 -1.64 3.35
N SER A 16 -10.67 -1.38 2.39
CA SER A 16 -10.86 -0.33 1.38
C SER A 16 -10.10 -0.65 0.11
N VAL A 17 -10.65 -0.26 -1.05
CA VAL A 17 -10.03 -0.44 -2.36
C VAL A 17 -10.03 0.90 -3.09
N SER A 18 -8.89 1.25 -3.68
CA SER A 18 -8.69 2.49 -4.41
C SER A 18 -7.78 2.25 -5.61
N TYR A 19 -7.84 3.15 -6.59
CA TYR A 19 -7.07 3.03 -7.81
C TYR A 19 -6.22 4.27 -7.99
N ALA A 20 -4.93 4.06 -8.25
CA ALA A 20 -3.97 5.14 -8.43
C ALA A 20 -3.18 4.94 -9.73
N LYS A 21 -2.80 6.06 -10.36
CA LYS A 21 -1.98 6.03 -11.56
C LYS A 21 -0.67 6.77 -11.32
N THR A 22 0.36 6.04 -10.91
CA THR A 22 1.65 6.60 -10.47
C THR A 22 2.81 5.98 -11.25
N VAL A 23 4.04 6.35 -10.92
CA VAL A 23 5.25 5.73 -11.47
C VAL A 23 5.66 4.46 -10.72
N SER A 24 5.29 4.35 -9.43
CA SER A 24 5.73 3.27 -8.54
C SER A 24 4.62 2.83 -7.59
N ALA A 25 4.62 1.54 -7.21
CA ALA A 25 3.66 0.97 -6.26
C ALA A 25 3.68 1.67 -4.89
N LYS A 26 4.87 2.01 -4.37
CA LYS A 26 5.01 2.77 -3.12
C LYS A 26 4.30 4.13 -3.20
N SER A 27 4.56 4.89 -4.27
CA SER A 27 3.90 6.19 -4.48
C SER A 27 2.38 6.07 -4.65
N ALA A 28 1.88 4.96 -5.20
CA ALA A 28 0.44 4.71 -5.25
C ALA A 28 -0.15 4.51 -3.85
N ALA A 29 0.50 3.71 -3.00
CA ALA A 29 0.09 3.54 -1.61
C ALA A 29 0.11 4.86 -0.83
N GLU A 30 1.20 5.62 -0.90
CA GLU A 30 1.34 6.90 -0.20
C GLU A 30 0.31 7.93 -0.67
N TRP A 31 0.02 7.96 -1.98
CA TRP A 31 -0.97 8.87 -2.55
C TRP A 31 -2.41 8.53 -2.13
N VAL A 32 -2.77 7.24 -2.15
CA VAL A 32 -4.12 6.79 -1.79
C VAL A 32 -4.38 6.93 -0.31
N THR A 33 -3.41 6.55 0.51
CA THR A 33 -3.59 6.52 1.96
C THR A 33 -3.23 7.82 2.65
N GLY A 34 -2.50 8.72 1.97
CA GLY A 34 -1.97 9.94 2.56
C GLY A 34 -0.94 9.69 3.67
N ARG A 35 -0.48 8.44 3.83
CA ARG A 35 0.45 8.01 4.88
C ARG A 35 1.72 7.47 4.25
N ASN A 36 2.84 7.64 4.96
CA ASN A 36 4.07 6.98 4.53
C ASN A 36 3.96 5.47 4.77
N VAL A 37 4.47 4.70 3.81
CA VAL A 37 4.45 3.23 3.89
C VAL A 37 5.86 2.68 3.78
N GLN A 38 6.08 1.54 4.43
CA GLN A 38 7.33 0.80 4.45
C GLN A 38 7.11 -0.65 4.02
N ASP A 39 8.19 -1.42 3.88
CA ASP A 39 8.05 -2.84 3.56
C ASP A 39 7.27 -3.57 4.67
N TRP A 40 6.38 -4.48 4.30
CA TRP A 40 5.47 -5.11 5.26
C TRP A 40 6.23 -6.11 6.16
N GLN A 41 6.28 -5.81 7.46
CA GLN A 41 6.93 -6.62 8.51
C GLN A 41 5.89 -7.27 9.42
N GLU A 42 4.91 -7.97 8.84
CA GLU A 42 3.82 -8.64 9.58
C GLU A 42 2.91 -7.69 10.40
N GLU A 43 2.84 -6.41 10.01
CA GLU A 43 1.97 -5.43 10.67
C GLU A 43 0.48 -5.72 10.43
N THR A 44 -0.35 -5.44 11.44
CA THR A 44 -1.82 -5.64 11.40
C THR A 44 -2.50 -4.74 10.38
N GLU A 45 -2.04 -3.50 10.26
CA GLU A 45 -2.53 -2.53 9.27
C GLU A 45 -1.51 -2.41 8.14
N TRP A 46 -1.91 -2.81 6.94
CA TRP A 46 -1.04 -2.82 5.79
C TRP A 46 -1.83 -2.56 4.51
N VAL A 47 -1.13 -2.35 3.41
CA VAL A 47 -1.72 -2.08 2.10
C VAL A 47 -1.15 -3.02 1.07
N ARG A 48 -2.04 -3.60 0.26
CA ARG A 48 -1.71 -4.41 -0.90
C ARG A 48 -1.79 -3.53 -2.14
N VAL A 49 -0.70 -3.41 -2.88
CA VAL A 49 -0.66 -2.66 -4.13
C VAL A 49 -0.45 -3.62 -5.28
N THR A 50 -1.48 -3.80 -6.11
CA THR A 50 -1.44 -4.62 -7.31
C THR A 50 -1.14 -3.74 -8.52
N ASP A 51 0.01 -3.94 -9.16
CA ASP A 51 0.33 -3.36 -10.46
C ASP A 51 -0.45 -4.11 -11.55
N ASN A 52 -1.46 -3.46 -12.13
CA ASN A 52 -2.33 -4.10 -13.12
C ASN A 52 -1.62 -4.34 -14.46
N THR A 53 -0.53 -3.61 -14.73
CA THR A 53 0.22 -3.70 -15.98
C THR A 53 1.08 -4.96 -16.03
N ASN A 54 1.85 -5.19 -14.99
CA ASN A 54 2.80 -6.29 -14.82
C ASN A 54 2.22 -7.45 -14.02
N ARG A 55 1.01 -7.28 -13.45
CA ARG A 55 0.33 -8.24 -12.56
C ARG A 55 1.18 -8.63 -11.35
N VAL A 56 1.89 -7.67 -10.78
CA VAL A 56 2.73 -7.85 -9.60
C VAL A 56 2.04 -7.28 -8.37
N VAL A 57 2.07 -8.01 -7.27
CA VAL A 57 1.51 -7.57 -5.99
C VAL A 57 2.64 -7.16 -5.05
N TYR A 58 2.56 -5.94 -4.55
CA TYR A 58 3.43 -5.38 -3.52
C TYR A 58 2.67 -5.28 -2.21
N LYS A 59 3.35 -5.48 -1.08
CA LYS A 59 2.77 -5.34 0.25
C LYS A 59 3.56 -4.29 1.01
N PHE A 60 2.88 -3.32 1.59
CA PHE A 60 3.51 -2.29 2.39
C PHE A 60 2.76 -2.14 3.71
N ALA A 61 3.49 -1.91 4.80
CA ALA A 61 2.88 -1.55 6.06
C ALA A 61 2.84 -0.04 6.24
N PHE A 62 1.92 0.45 7.07
CA PHE A 62 1.93 1.86 7.45
C PHE A 62 3.10 2.12 8.40
N LYS A 63 3.93 3.12 8.08
CA LYS A 63 4.98 3.49 9.01
C LYS A 63 4.34 4.11 10.26
N SER A 64 4.48 3.43 11.39
CA SER A 64 4.02 3.96 12.67
C SER A 64 4.77 5.26 13.00
N PRO A 65 4.06 6.34 13.41
CA PRO A 65 4.71 7.60 13.76
C PRO A 65 5.54 7.51 15.05
N TRP A 66 5.45 6.40 15.80
CA TRP A 66 6.15 6.15 17.06
C TRP A 66 7.42 5.31 16.91
N ASP A 67 7.73 4.84 15.70
CA ASP A 67 8.95 4.07 15.39
C ASP A 67 10.18 4.99 15.32
N GLY A 68 10.53 5.58 16.46
CA GLY A 68 11.60 6.58 16.57
C GLY A 68 11.75 7.27 17.93
N PHE A 69 11.14 6.75 19.00
CA PHE A 69 11.37 7.21 20.38
C PHE A 69 12.30 6.28 21.15
#